data_AF-A0A3P7MQ34-F1
#
_entry.id   AF-A0A3P7MQ34-F1
#
_cell.length_a   1.000
_cell.length_b   1.000
_cell.length_c   1.000
_cell.angle_alpha   90.00
_cell.angle_beta   90.00
_cell.angle_gamma   90.00
#
_symmetry.space_group_name_H-M   'P 1'
#
loop_
_entity.id
_entity.type
_entity.pdbx_description
1 polymer ?
#
loop_
_entity_poly.entity_id
_entity_poly.type
_entity_poly.pdbx_seq_one_letter_code
_entity_poly.pdbx_strand_id
1 'polypeptide(L)'
;MSDQGSHGGASFFESSTTLLLISPKFAGAPSESACELAGDVFSQKTDQTDLATTIGLLAGVGIPSGSIGVPPDRTLLAFWPKALERLKALLQLQQHLQRLVTFVLEKAGHSHLFVPNEGMTVLFSFQLIRSMW
;
A
#
# COMPACT_ATOMS: atom_id res chain seq x y z
N MET A 1 7.20 15.08 31.35
CA MET A 1 7.74 15.58 30.07
C MET A 1 8.72 16.69 30.42
N SER A 2 9.94 16.67 29.90
CA SER A 2 10.96 17.70 30.15
C SER A 2 11.36 18.39 28.84
N ASP A 3 11.93 19.59 28.96
CA ASP A 3 12.34 20.47 27.85
C ASP A 3 13.57 19.97 27.04
N GLN A 4 13.88 18.67 27.10
CA GLN A 4 15.05 18.05 26.47
C GLN A 4 14.70 17.23 25.20
N GLY A 5 13.44 17.27 24.76
CA GLY A 5 12.93 16.48 23.63
C GLY A 5 12.04 15.33 24.10
N SER A 6 10.86 15.23 23.48
CA SER A 6 9.85 14.19 23.74
C SER A 6 9.26 13.74 22.40
N HIS A 7 8.71 12.52 22.36
CA HIS A 7 7.98 11.98 21.22
C HIS A 7 6.63 11.38 21.69
N GLY A 8 5.82 10.89 20.75
CA GLY A 8 4.55 10.20 21.03
C GLY A 8 3.31 11.11 20.96
N GLY A 9 3.50 12.37 20.57
CA GLY A 9 2.42 13.24 20.11
C GLY A 9 1.94 12.86 18.71
N ALA A 10 0.86 13.50 18.28
CA ALA A 10 0.24 13.31 16.97
C ALA A 10 0.57 14.46 15.99
N SER A 11 1.63 15.22 16.27
CA SER A 11 2.04 16.33 15.40
C SER A 11 2.56 15.81 14.06
N PHE A 12 2.48 16.63 13.01
CA PHE A 12 3.01 16.27 11.69
C PHE A 12 4.50 15.89 11.76
N PHE A 13 5.28 16.62 12.55
CA PHE A 13 6.72 16.37 12.70
C PHE A 13 7.05 15.10 13.51
N GLU A 14 6.14 14.62 14.36
CA GLU A 14 6.32 13.39 15.12
C GLU A 14 5.75 12.14 14.43
N SER A 15 4.76 12.32 13.56
CA SER A 15 4.12 11.21 12.81
C SER A 15 4.71 11.00 11.41
N SER A 16 5.40 12.00 10.87
CA SER A 16 6.08 11.91 9.58
C SER A 16 7.47 11.31 9.75
N THR A 17 7.73 10.23 9.02
CA THR A 17 9.04 9.60 8.95
C THR A 17 9.45 9.42 7.50
N THR A 18 10.76 9.53 7.24
CA THR A 18 11.29 9.33 5.88
C THR A 18 11.60 7.86 5.68
N LEU A 19 10.97 7.25 4.66
CA LEU A 19 11.35 5.94 4.15
C LEU A 19 12.14 6.13 2.85
N LEU A 20 13.36 5.59 2.81
CA LEU A 20 14.20 5.61 1.61
C LEU A 20 14.33 4.21 1.03
N LEU A 21 13.80 4.00 -0.17
CA LEU A 21 13.97 2.78 -0.95
C LEU A 21 15.01 3.01 -2.05
N ILE A 22 16.03 2.17 -2.09
CA ILE A 22 17.15 2.29 -3.05
C ILE A 22 17.22 1.02 -3.88
N SER A 23 17.14 1.16 -5.20
CA SER A 23 17.29 0.06 -6.15
C SER A 23 17.56 0.61 -7.55
N PRO A 24 18.41 -0.04 -8.36
CA PRO A 24 18.54 0.32 -9.78
C PRO A 24 17.23 0.14 -10.55
N LYS A 25 16.28 -0.67 -10.05
CA LYS A 25 14.96 -0.87 -10.69
C LYS A 25 14.07 0.38 -10.67
N PHE A 26 14.36 1.36 -9.82
CA PHE A 26 13.63 2.62 -9.84
C PHE A 26 14.04 3.53 -11.00
N ALA A 27 15.18 3.27 -11.65
CA ALA A 27 15.60 4.00 -12.84
C ALA A 27 14.59 3.74 -13.97
N GLY A 28 14.01 4.82 -14.51
CA GLY A 28 13.03 4.73 -15.59
C GLY A 28 11.66 4.17 -15.20
N ALA A 29 11.36 3.97 -13.91
CA ALA A 29 10.01 3.66 -13.46
C ALA A 29 9.15 4.93 -13.54
N PRO A 30 8.19 5.02 -14.51
CA PRO A 30 7.28 6.16 -14.57
C PRO A 30 6.40 6.12 -13.31
N SER A 31 6.00 7.26 -12.77
CA SER A 31 5.05 7.30 -11.65
C SER A 31 4.42 8.67 -11.61
N GLU A 32 3.13 8.77 -11.90
CA GLU A 32 2.41 10.04 -11.85
C GLU A 32 2.18 10.50 -10.40
N SER A 33 2.17 9.55 -9.46
CA SER A 33 1.99 9.84 -8.04
C SER A 33 3.27 10.26 -7.30
N ALA A 34 4.42 10.29 -7.98
CA ALA A 34 5.72 10.63 -7.39
C ALA A 34 6.22 11.98 -7.93
N CYS A 35 6.83 12.78 -7.06
CA CYS A 35 7.43 14.06 -7.39
C CYS A 35 8.95 13.94 -7.41
N GLU A 36 9.59 14.39 -8.50
CA GLU A 36 11.05 14.47 -8.57
C GLU A 36 11.56 15.50 -7.55
N LEU A 37 12.45 15.07 -6.66
CA LEU A 37 13.12 15.96 -5.71
C LEU A 37 14.44 16.48 -6.28
N ALA A 38 15.24 15.58 -6.87
CA ALA A 38 16.54 15.89 -7.45
C ALA A 38 17.03 14.75 -8.35
N GLY A 39 16.97 14.94 -9.68
CA GLY A 39 17.43 13.94 -10.64
C GLY A 39 16.70 12.61 -10.44
N ASP A 40 17.43 11.53 -10.20
CA ASP A 40 16.83 10.20 -10.02
C ASP A 40 16.19 9.95 -8.63
N VAL A 41 16.13 10.98 -7.77
CA VAL A 41 15.50 10.92 -6.45
C VAL A 41 14.07 11.44 -6.52
N PHE A 42 13.11 10.59 -6.16
CA PHE A 42 11.69 10.93 -6.17
C PHE A 42 11.07 10.70 -4.80
N SER A 43 10.13 11.56 -4.45
CA SER A 43 9.28 11.44 -3.27
C SER A 43 7.89 10.98 -3.66
N GLN A 44 7.32 10.10 -2.85
CA GLN A 44 5.93 9.68 -2.97
C GLN A 44 5.33 9.59 -1.56
N LYS A 45 4.06 9.96 -1.41
CA LYS A 45 3.35 9.77 -0.14
C LYS A 45 3.07 8.29 0.11
N THR A 46 3.36 7.85 1.32
CA THR A 46 3.18 6.46 1.78
C THR A 46 2.79 6.46 3.26
N ASP A 47 2.12 5.41 3.72
CA ASP A 47 1.84 5.21 5.14
C ASP A 47 2.84 4.23 5.76
N GLN A 48 3.10 4.36 7.07
CA GLN A 48 4.00 3.44 7.78
C GLN A 48 3.51 1.98 7.72
N THR A 49 2.21 1.77 7.55
CA THR A 49 1.58 0.44 7.39
C THR A 49 1.96 -0.26 6.08
N ASP A 50 2.42 0.48 5.08
CA ASP A 50 2.78 -0.05 3.75
C ASP A 50 4.08 -0.85 3.77
N LEU A 51 4.96 -0.57 4.75
CA LEU A 51 6.31 -1.12 4.80
C LEU A 51 6.32 -2.67 4.84
N ALA A 52 5.52 -3.26 5.74
CA ALA A 52 5.49 -4.70 5.93
C ALA A 52 4.92 -5.43 4.70
N THR A 53 3.84 -4.92 4.11
CA THR A 53 3.29 -5.45 2.84
C THR A 53 4.32 -5.36 1.72
N THR A 54 4.98 -4.21 1.59
CA THR A 54 5.96 -3.95 0.54
C THR A 54 7.14 -4.92 0.63
N ILE A 55 7.75 -5.05 1.80
CA ILE A 55 8.88 -5.98 2.02
C ILE A 55 8.45 -7.42 1.76
N GLY A 56 7.28 -7.84 2.24
CA GLY A 56 6.79 -9.21 2.06
C GLY A 56 6.59 -9.59 0.58
N LEU A 57 6.03 -8.67 -0.20
CA LEU A 57 5.88 -8.85 -1.65
C LEU A 57 7.23 -8.85 -2.37
N LEU A 58 8.12 -7.92 -2.05
CA LEU A 58 9.46 -7.82 -2.66
C LEU A 58 10.34 -9.05 -2.37
N ALA A 59 10.27 -9.58 -1.16
CA ALA A 59 11.02 -10.76 -0.74
C ALA A 59 10.40 -12.08 -1.25
N GLY A 60 9.18 -12.04 -1.81
CA GLY A 60 8.48 -13.24 -2.29
C GLY A 60 7.99 -14.17 -1.17
N VAL A 61 7.93 -13.68 0.08
CA VAL A 61 7.52 -14.45 1.26
C VAL A 61 6.02 -14.33 1.58
N GLY A 62 5.29 -13.53 0.80
CA GLY A 62 3.87 -13.26 1.00
C GLY A 62 3.62 -12.02 1.85
N ILE A 63 2.35 -11.71 2.10
CA ILE A 63 1.94 -10.53 2.87
C ILE A 63 1.73 -10.95 4.34
N PRO A 64 2.33 -10.27 5.33
CA PRO A 64 2.10 -10.59 6.73
C PRO A 64 0.61 -10.51 7.11
N SER A 65 0.12 -11.45 7.92
CA SER A 65 -1.31 -11.69 8.14
C SER A 65 -2.11 -10.47 8.65
N GLY A 66 -1.48 -9.59 9.43
CA GLY A 66 -2.10 -8.37 9.97
C GLY A 66 -1.83 -7.11 9.15
N SER A 67 -1.11 -7.20 8.03
CA SER A 67 -0.76 -6.03 7.23
C SER A 67 -1.97 -5.49 6.48
N ILE A 68 -2.18 -4.18 6.55
CA ILE A 68 -3.26 -3.47 5.82
C ILE A 68 -2.72 -2.52 4.75
N GLY A 69 -1.40 -2.28 4.73
CA GLY A 69 -0.80 -1.30 3.84
C GLY A 69 -0.69 -1.78 2.40
N VAL A 70 -0.50 -0.83 1.51
CA VAL A 70 -0.47 -0.99 0.05
C VAL A 70 0.90 -0.51 -0.46
N PRO A 71 1.64 -1.30 -1.25
CA PRO A 71 2.92 -0.85 -1.75
C PRO A 71 2.78 0.43 -2.59
N PRO A 72 3.75 1.36 -2.51
CA PRO A 72 3.73 2.57 -3.30
C PRO A 72 3.71 2.26 -4.80
N ASP A 73 2.98 3.05 -5.58
CA ASP A 73 2.86 2.91 -7.04
C ASP A 73 4.24 2.74 -7.70
N ARG A 74 5.18 3.65 -7.41
CA ARG A 74 6.52 3.59 -8.02
C ARG A 74 7.26 2.29 -7.70
N THR A 75 7.00 1.69 -6.54
CA THR A 75 7.54 0.37 -6.16
C THR A 75 6.88 -0.74 -6.97
N LEU A 76 5.56 -0.71 -7.16
CA LEU A 76 4.86 -1.66 -8.00
C LEU A 76 5.34 -1.60 -9.46
N LEU A 77 5.54 -0.39 -9.99
CA LEU A 77 6.03 -0.18 -11.36
C LEU A 77 7.49 -0.60 -11.54
N ALA A 78 8.35 -0.31 -10.57
CA ALA A 78 9.77 -0.68 -10.61
C ALA A 78 9.98 -2.21 -10.52
N PHE A 79 9.26 -2.90 -9.64
CA PHE A 79 9.52 -4.31 -9.34
C PHE A 79 8.63 -5.29 -10.12
N TRP A 80 7.45 -4.85 -10.58
CA TRP A 80 6.57 -5.60 -11.47
C TRP A 80 6.25 -4.76 -12.72
N PRO A 81 7.23 -4.54 -13.62
CA PRO A 81 7.05 -3.66 -14.78
C PRO A 81 6.06 -4.22 -15.80
N LYS A 82 5.91 -5.55 -15.89
CA LYS A 82 4.94 -6.18 -16.79
C LYS A 82 3.54 -6.14 -16.20
N ALA A 83 2.58 -5.67 -16.98
CA ALA A 83 1.18 -5.52 -16.55
C ALA A 83 0.59 -6.79 -15.92
N LEU A 84 0.86 -7.97 -16.51
CA LEU A 84 0.36 -9.24 -15.98
C LEU A 84 0.99 -9.63 -14.63
N GLU A 85 2.29 -9.38 -14.45
CA GLU A 85 2.98 -9.65 -13.19
C GLU A 85 2.49 -8.71 -12.09
N ARG A 86 2.29 -7.43 -12.43
CA ARG A 86 1.73 -6.43 -11.52
C ARG A 86 0.29 -6.77 -11.12
N LEU A 87 -0.53 -7.20 -12.07
CA LEU A 87 -1.90 -7.62 -11.80
C LEU A 87 -1.94 -8.81 -10.81
N LYS A 88 -1.02 -9.77 -10.93
CA LYS A 88 -0.91 -10.87 -9.97
C LYS A 88 -0.57 -10.39 -8.56
N ALA A 89 0.39 -9.47 -8.43
CA ALA A 89 0.75 -8.88 -7.14
C ALA A 89 -0.44 -8.11 -6.51
N LEU A 90 -1.15 -7.32 -7.31
CA LEU A 90 -2.34 -6.60 -6.88
C LEU A 90 -3.50 -7.53 -6.49
N LEU A 91 -3.70 -8.63 -7.24
CA LEU A 91 -4.71 -9.63 -6.91
C LEU A 91 -4.38 -10.33 -5.59
N GLN A 92 -3.10 -10.69 -5.36
CA GLN A 92 -2.66 -11.24 -4.09
C GLN A 92 -2.93 -10.27 -2.92
N LEU A 93 -2.67 -8.98 -3.12
CA LEU A 93 -2.95 -7.94 -2.12
C LEU A 93 -4.46 -7.79 -1.87
N GLN A 94 -5.27 -7.74 -2.91
CA GLN A 94 -6.73 -7.64 -2.80
C GLN A 94 -7.32 -8.84 -2.03
N GLN A 95 -6.89 -10.06 -2.37
CA GLN A 95 -7.32 -11.28 -1.68
C GLN A 95 -6.87 -11.32 -0.21
N HIS A 96 -5.71 -10.75 0.10
CA HIS A 96 -5.23 -10.62 1.47
C HIS A 96 -6.11 -9.66 2.28
N LEU A 97 -6.35 -8.45 1.77
CA LEU A 97 -7.17 -7.45 2.43
C LEU A 97 -8.62 -7.93 2.61
N GLN A 98 -9.18 -8.63 1.61
CA GLN A 98 -10.50 -9.23 1.72
C GLN A 98 -10.56 -10.25 2.87
N ARG A 99 -9.58 -11.16 2.96
CA ARG A 99 -9.50 -12.13 4.06
C ARG A 99 -9.38 -11.47 5.43
N LEU A 100 -8.58 -10.41 5.53
CA LEU A 100 -8.41 -9.64 6.75
C LEU A 100 -9.74 -8.98 7.18
N VAL A 101 -10.44 -8.32 6.26
CA VAL A 101 -11.75 -7.69 6.53
C VAL A 101 -12.77 -8.74 6.96
N THR A 102 -12.87 -9.85 6.24
CA THR A 102 -13.79 -10.96 6.61
C THR A 102 -13.49 -11.47 8.02
N PHE A 103 -12.21 -11.74 8.32
CA PHE A 103 -11.79 -12.19 9.65
C PHE A 103 -12.18 -11.19 10.75
N VAL A 104 -11.95 -9.89 10.54
CA VAL A 104 -12.30 -8.84 11.51
C VAL A 104 -13.81 -8.77 11.72
N LEU A 105 -14.61 -8.83 10.65
CA LEU A 105 -16.07 -8.77 10.73
C LEU A 105 -16.67 -9.99 11.46
N GLU A 106 -16.16 -11.19 11.18
CA GLU A 106 -16.55 -12.41 11.88
C GLU A 106 -16.25 -12.31 13.39
N LYS A 107 -15.07 -11.80 13.75
CA LYS A 107 -14.69 -11.61 15.15
C LYS A 107 -15.49 -10.51 15.85
N ALA A 108 -15.91 -9.49 15.12
CA ALA A 108 -16.73 -8.40 15.64
C ALA A 108 -18.22 -8.75 15.77
N GLY A 109 -18.65 -9.98 15.48
CA GLY A 109 -20.05 -10.39 15.54
C GLY A 109 -20.93 -9.83 14.42
N HIS A 110 -20.33 -9.27 13.36
CA HIS A 110 -21.03 -8.67 12.22
C HIS A 110 -20.94 -9.57 10.97
N SER A 111 -21.29 -10.86 11.12
CA SER A 111 -21.13 -11.91 10.11
C SER A 111 -22.02 -11.78 8.86
N HIS A 112 -22.83 -10.73 8.73
CA HIS A 112 -23.87 -10.63 7.69
C HIS A 112 -23.74 -9.46 6.70
N LEU A 113 -22.68 -8.64 6.75
CA LEU A 113 -22.62 -7.43 5.91
C LEU A 113 -21.96 -7.61 4.54
N PHE A 114 -21.38 -8.78 4.23
CA PHE A 114 -20.79 -9.03 2.91
C PHE A 114 -21.56 -10.13 2.18
N VAL A 115 -22.70 -9.75 1.60
CA VAL A 115 -23.33 -10.52 0.52
C VAL A 115 -22.66 -10.04 -0.77
N PRO A 116 -21.87 -10.88 -1.48
CA PRO A 116 -21.47 -10.55 -2.84
C PRO A 116 -22.77 -10.51 -3.64
N ASN A 117 -23.20 -9.31 -4.03
CA ASN A 117 -24.41 -9.16 -4.80
C ASN A 117 -24.16 -9.86 -6.15
N GLU A 118 -24.87 -10.96 -6.44
CA GLU A 118 -24.77 -11.70 -7.72
C GLU A 118 -25.23 -10.86 -8.95
N GLY A 119 -25.50 -9.57 -8.76
CA GLY A 119 -25.78 -8.60 -9.82
C GLY A 119 -24.77 -7.46 -9.97
N MET A 120 -23.64 -7.45 -9.25
CA MET A 120 -22.59 -6.43 -9.43
C MET A 120 -21.30 -7.01 -9.99
N THR A 121 -21.39 -7.51 -11.22
CA THR A 121 -20.26 -7.58 -12.12
C THR A 121 -19.86 -6.13 -12.44
N VAL A 122 -18.67 -5.71 -11.97
CA VAL A 122 -17.98 -4.44 -12.31
C VAL A 122 -18.58 -3.15 -11.72
N LEU A 123 -18.37 -2.88 -10.43
CA LEU A 123 -18.39 -1.48 -9.92
C LEU A 123 -17.56 -1.23 -8.66
N PHE A 124 -16.54 -2.06 -8.41
CA PHE A 124 -15.45 -1.75 -7.47
C PHE A 124 -14.11 -1.52 -8.19
N SER A 125 -14.16 -1.10 -9.46
CA SER A 125 -12.96 -0.90 -10.30
C SER A 125 -12.71 0.54 -10.77
N PHE A 126 -13.44 1.57 -10.33
CA PHE A 126 -13.17 2.94 -10.82
C PHE A 126 -13.15 4.06 -9.79
N GLN A 127 -13.69 3.90 -8.57
CA GLN A 127 -13.75 5.02 -7.62
C GLN A 127 -12.43 5.28 -6.87
N LEU A 128 -11.58 4.26 -6.68
CA LEU A 128 -10.25 4.43 -6.09
C LEU A 128 -9.18 4.82 -7.12
N ILE A 129 -9.45 4.65 -8.41
CA ILE A 129 -8.55 5.05 -9.50
C ILE A 129 -8.71 6.54 -9.82
N ARG A 130 -9.87 7.15 -9.55
CA ARG A 130 -10.14 8.55 -9.86
C ARG A 130 -9.50 9.59 -8.93
N SER A 131 -8.79 9.15 -7.88
CA SER A 131 -8.02 10.04 -6.99
C SER A 131 -6.51 9.88 -7.14
N MET A 132 -6.04 9.13 -8.15
CA MET A 132 -4.61 8.92 -8.44
C MET A 132 -4.26 9.13 -9.93
N TRP A 133 -5.01 10.00 -10.62
CA TRP A 133 -4.59 10.68 -11.86
C TRP A 133 -4.87 12.17 -11.69
#